data_AF-A0A964G976-F1
#
_entry.id   AF-A0A964G976-F1
#
_cell.length_a   1.000
_cell.length_b   1.000
_cell.length_c   1.000
_cell.angle_alpha   90.00
_cell.angle_beta   90.00
_cell.angle_gamma   90.00
#
_symmetry.space_group_name_H-M   'P 1'
#
loop_
_entity.id
_entity.type
_entity.pdbx_description
1 polymer ?
#
loop_
_entity_poly.entity_id
_entity_poly.type
_entity_poly.pdbx_seq_one_letter_code
_entity_poly.pdbx_strand_id
1 'polypeptide(L)'
;MTVEITISDDLNAQIQSVKAIYKYLDETFIKGSISSEQRQQIQQRFAGRQCLWDDSRGKFWRPKHAFLDDVPFFGNRRTTIDVSHPFSEVYQLLGQGRSPVVQDYLDFLEELAAEYSNTPLNAADKNYAIEVISRLESQQSLEGRPVKNPPILTANNTLAPACQVLIPDAPWRKDYIDSNQILHQQISPKFAKLAGSLSLLKDVIERPAAVKNALNAQSNDWCREWQKTLNSPELISGLKRLIFHEYDSEPILDIVWIAKAQVLPASQIDVDLFWKGETKIASAIPGTQYFDEFKKIFHIISSGSRYIMLCYLAESINAQLGEYAVQNLLPLASILDAEPHHINGLLNELRIRSLPGDLSPVTAANSEIKSPPSSSGDKKGDSSIYWGAF
;
A
#
# COMPACT_ATOMS: atom_id res chain seq x y z
N MET A 1 -23.47 -23.72 -34.16
CA MET A 1 -23.98 -22.80 -35.20
C MET A 1 -22.78 -22.08 -35.78
N THR A 2 -22.32 -22.55 -36.93
CA THR A 2 -21.29 -21.92 -37.76
C THR A 2 -21.95 -20.76 -38.50
N VAL A 3 -21.53 -19.53 -38.22
CA VAL A 3 -21.96 -18.35 -38.99
C VAL A 3 -21.10 -18.31 -40.24
N GLU A 4 -21.65 -18.76 -41.36
CA GLU A 4 -21.04 -18.54 -42.68
C GLU A 4 -21.15 -17.06 -43.01
N ILE A 5 -20.03 -16.34 -42.87
CA ILE A 5 -19.90 -14.97 -43.36
C ILE A 5 -19.95 -15.04 -44.88
N THR A 6 -21.04 -14.57 -45.48
CA THR A 6 -21.16 -14.46 -46.93
C THR A 6 -20.27 -13.30 -47.39
N ILE A 7 -19.09 -13.64 -47.92
CA ILE A 7 -18.09 -12.68 -48.40
C ILE A 7 -18.56 -12.16 -49.77
N SER A 8 -18.73 -10.84 -49.94
CA SER A 8 -19.07 -10.23 -51.22
C SER A 8 -17.92 -10.38 -52.24
N ASP A 9 -18.23 -10.40 -53.54
CA ASP A 9 -17.23 -10.54 -54.62
C ASP A 9 -16.12 -9.46 -54.56
N ASP A 10 -16.46 -8.25 -54.10
CA ASP A 10 -15.50 -7.16 -53.89
C ASP A 10 -14.51 -7.43 -52.76
N LEU A 11 -14.96 -8.03 -51.65
CA LEU A 11 -14.08 -8.37 -50.53
C LEU A 11 -13.14 -9.54 -50.90
N ASN A 12 -13.63 -10.48 -51.72
CA ASN A 12 -12.79 -11.54 -52.29
C ASN A 12 -11.68 -10.97 -53.19
N ALA A 13 -12.01 -10.02 -54.07
CA ALA A 13 -11.03 -9.36 -54.94
C ALA A 13 -9.97 -8.59 -54.13
N GLN A 14 -10.38 -7.92 -53.05
CA GLN A 14 -9.47 -7.24 -52.12
C GLN A 14 -8.53 -8.21 -51.41
N ILE A 15 -9.03 -9.32 -50.88
CA ILE A 15 -8.20 -10.35 -50.21
C ILE A 15 -7.18 -10.95 -51.19
N GLN A 16 -7.56 -11.21 -52.45
CA GLN A 16 -6.61 -11.69 -53.46
C GLN A 16 -5.51 -10.67 -53.77
N SER A 17 -5.86 -9.38 -53.80
CA SER A 17 -4.88 -8.31 -53.99
C SER A 17 -3.88 -8.24 -52.83
N VAL A 18 -4.35 -8.40 -51.59
CA VAL A 18 -3.51 -8.45 -50.39
C VAL A 18 -2.57 -9.65 -50.43
N LYS A 19 -3.07 -10.83 -50.80
CA LYS A 19 -2.25 -12.05 -50.96
C LYS A 19 -1.18 -11.88 -52.03
N ALA A 20 -1.50 -11.21 -53.15
CA ALA A 20 -0.53 -10.92 -54.20
C ALA A 20 0.59 -10.00 -53.70
N ILE A 21 0.26 -8.98 -52.89
CA ILE A 21 1.26 -8.10 -52.26
C ILE A 21 2.18 -8.89 -51.32
N TYR A 22 1.62 -9.72 -50.44
CA TYR A 22 2.44 -10.52 -49.53
C TYR A 22 3.31 -11.54 -50.26
N LYS A 23 2.81 -12.14 -51.33
CA LYS A 23 3.60 -13.03 -52.19
C LYS A 23 4.76 -12.30 -52.85
N TYR A 24 4.55 -11.08 -53.34
CA TYR A 24 5.63 -10.24 -53.85
C TYR A 24 6.68 -9.93 -52.78
N LEU A 25 6.25 -9.61 -51.55
CA LEU A 25 7.17 -9.34 -50.45
C LEU A 25 7.99 -10.59 -50.07
N ASP A 26 7.34 -11.75 -50.04
CA ASP A 26 7.99 -13.04 -49.80
C ASP A 26 9.08 -13.33 -50.85
N GLU A 27 8.72 -13.26 -52.14
CA GLU A 27 9.63 -13.55 -53.24
C GLU A 27 10.80 -12.55 -53.30
N THR A 28 10.52 -11.26 -53.08
CA THR A 28 11.51 -10.19 -53.23
C THR A 28 12.44 -10.08 -52.04
N PHE A 29 11.91 -10.16 -50.81
CA PHE A 29 12.67 -9.80 -49.61
C PHE A 29 13.05 -11.01 -48.75
N ILE A 30 12.16 -11.99 -48.61
CA ILE A 30 12.43 -13.19 -47.80
C ILE A 30 13.34 -14.13 -48.59
N LYS A 31 12.90 -14.60 -49.76
CA LYS A 31 13.69 -15.48 -50.63
C LYS A 31 14.90 -14.78 -51.23
N GLY A 32 14.78 -13.47 -51.48
CA GLY A 32 15.88 -12.61 -51.94
C GLY A 32 17.00 -12.38 -50.92
N SER A 33 16.84 -12.84 -49.66
CA SER A 33 17.88 -12.79 -48.61
C SER A 33 18.44 -11.39 -48.36
N ILE A 34 17.56 -10.48 -47.93
CA ILE A 34 17.92 -9.07 -47.65
C ILE A 34 18.85 -8.92 -46.44
N SER A 35 19.58 -7.80 -46.40
CA SER A 35 20.43 -7.48 -45.25
C SER A 35 19.61 -7.11 -44.00
N SER A 36 20.25 -7.19 -42.83
CA SER A 36 19.64 -6.76 -41.56
C SER A 36 19.25 -5.28 -41.55
N GLU A 37 20.04 -4.42 -42.20
CA GLU A 37 19.76 -3.00 -42.35
C GLU A 37 18.51 -2.75 -43.20
N GLN A 38 18.38 -3.44 -44.34
CA GLN A 38 17.18 -3.36 -45.18
C GLN A 38 15.94 -3.85 -44.42
N ARG A 39 16.07 -4.92 -43.64
CA ARG A 39 14.99 -5.43 -42.78
C ARG A 39 14.56 -4.37 -41.77
N GLN A 40 15.50 -3.72 -41.10
CA GLN A 40 15.19 -2.63 -40.15
C GLN A 40 14.51 -1.45 -40.84
N GLN A 41 14.96 -1.04 -42.03
CA GLN A 41 14.33 0.03 -42.80
C GLN A 41 12.88 -0.31 -43.17
N ILE A 42 12.61 -1.55 -43.57
CA ILE A 42 11.24 -2.03 -43.85
C ILE A 42 10.40 -1.96 -42.58
N GLN A 43 10.88 -2.52 -41.47
CA GLN A 43 10.16 -2.51 -40.19
C GLN A 43 9.84 -1.07 -39.74
N GLN A 44 10.80 -0.16 -39.80
CA GLN A 44 10.59 1.25 -39.46
C GLN A 44 9.53 1.92 -40.35
N ARG A 45 9.56 1.63 -41.66
CA ARG A 45 8.59 2.17 -42.63
C ARG A 45 7.15 1.70 -42.34
N PHE A 46 6.98 0.47 -41.87
CA PHE A 46 5.67 -0.14 -41.61
C PHE A 46 5.21 -0.10 -40.15
N ALA A 47 6.07 0.27 -39.20
CA ALA A 47 5.77 0.25 -37.76
C ALA A 47 4.44 0.94 -37.37
N GLY A 48 4.13 2.09 -37.99
CA GLY A 48 2.90 2.85 -37.74
C GLY A 48 1.69 2.47 -38.62
N ARG A 49 1.85 1.56 -39.58
CA ARG A 49 0.84 1.24 -40.59
C ARG A 49 0.10 -0.04 -40.23
N GLN A 50 -1.20 -0.09 -40.48
CA GLN A 50 -1.97 -1.33 -40.41
C GLN A 50 -1.66 -2.16 -41.66
N CYS A 51 -0.78 -3.15 -41.55
CA CYS A 51 -0.23 -3.87 -42.70
C CYS A 51 -0.21 -5.40 -42.53
N LEU A 52 -0.69 -5.92 -41.41
CA LEU A 52 -0.78 -7.36 -41.13
C LEU A 52 -2.24 -7.79 -41.19
N TRP A 53 -2.63 -8.57 -42.20
CA TRP A 53 -3.99 -9.06 -42.35
C TRP A 53 -4.23 -10.27 -41.45
N ASP A 54 -5.29 -10.21 -40.65
CA ASP A 54 -5.75 -11.31 -39.79
C ASP A 54 -7.05 -11.87 -40.36
N ASP A 55 -6.95 -13.03 -41.03
CA ASP A 55 -8.10 -13.72 -41.66
C ASP A 55 -9.19 -14.08 -40.64
N SER A 56 -8.83 -14.36 -39.39
CA SER A 56 -9.79 -14.77 -38.35
C SER A 56 -10.69 -13.62 -37.89
N ARG A 57 -10.16 -12.39 -37.94
CA ARG A 57 -10.86 -11.17 -37.49
C ARG A 57 -11.26 -10.25 -38.63
N GLY A 58 -10.82 -10.53 -39.86
CA GLY A 58 -11.13 -9.76 -41.05
C GLY A 58 -10.64 -8.31 -41.00
N LYS A 59 -9.48 -8.04 -40.39
CA LYS A 59 -8.94 -6.68 -40.26
C LYS A 59 -7.42 -6.62 -40.35
N PHE A 60 -6.90 -5.42 -40.63
CA PHE A 60 -5.47 -5.16 -40.58
C PHE A 60 -5.01 -4.70 -39.19
N TRP A 61 -3.86 -5.24 -38.78
CA TRP A 61 -3.18 -4.90 -37.55
C TRP A 61 -1.90 -4.11 -37.83
N ARG A 62 -1.55 -3.24 -36.87
CA ARG A 62 -0.21 -2.65 -36.82
C ARG A 62 0.78 -3.72 -36.34
N PRO A 63 2.04 -3.69 -36.80
CA PRO A 63 3.08 -4.61 -36.34
C PRO A 63 3.17 -4.73 -34.82
N LYS A 64 3.13 -3.60 -34.10
CA LYS A 64 3.16 -3.56 -32.63
C LYS A 64 1.95 -4.17 -31.92
N HIS A 65 0.89 -4.54 -32.65
CA HIS A 65 -0.33 -5.14 -32.08
C HIS A 65 -0.50 -6.62 -32.45
N ALA A 66 0.45 -7.21 -33.17
CA ALA A 66 0.38 -8.59 -33.61
C ALA A 66 1.58 -9.38 -33.10
N PHE A 67 1.32 -10.54 -32.51
CA PHE A 67 2.33 -11.41 -31.92
C PHE A 67 2.27 -12.82 -32.53
N LEU A 68 3.39 -13.54 -32.47
CA LEU A 68 3.42 -14.98 -32.79
C LEU A 68 2.86 -15.80 -31.63
N ASP A 69 3.23 -15.45 -30.40
CA ASP A 69 2.73 -16.10 -29.20
C ASP A 69 1.26 -15.73 -28.93
N ASP A 70 0.56 -16.60 -28.20
CA ASP A 70 -0.84 -16.41 -27.86
C ASP A 70 -1.03 -15.27 -26.85
N VAL A 71 -1.87 -14.29 -27.21
CA VAL A 71 -2.11 -13.08 -26.41
C VAL A 71 -3.60 -12.77 -26.17
N PRO A 72 -4.41 -13.75 -25.71
CA PRO A 72 -5.86 -13.58 -25.56
C PRO A 72 -6.21 -12.51 -24.50
N PHE A 73 -5.28 -12.26 -23.58
CA PHE A 73 -5.40 -11.31 -22.48
C PHE A 73 -5.41 -9.83 -22.89
N PHE A 74 -5.09 -9.52 -24.14
CA PHE A 74 -5.25 -8.18 -24.70
C PHE A 74 -6.61 -7.96 -25.40
N GLY A 75 -7.48 -8.97 -25.37
CA GLY A 75 -8.83 -8.91 -25.94
C GLY A 75 -8.84 -8.60 -27.44
N ASN A 76 -9.45 -7.46 -27.80
CA ASN A 76 -9.62 -7.02 -29.18
C ASN A 76 -8.64 -5.93 -29.64
N ARG A 77 -7.67 -5.57 -28.80
CA ARG A 77 -6.68 -4.49 -29.06
C ARG A 77 -5.34 -5.01 -29.55
N ARG A 78 -5.02 -6.28 -29.33
CA ARG A 78 -3.88 -6.99 -29.92
C ARG A 78 -4.33 -8.38 -30.39
N THR A 79 -3.55 -9.04 -31.24
CA THR A 79 -3.88 -10.36 -31.81
C THR A 79 -2.67 -11.28 -31.87
N THR A 80 -2.98 -12.56 -32.05
CA THR A 80 -2.01 -13.60 -32.38
C THR A 80 -2.20 -13.98 -33.84
N ILE A 81 -1.12 -13.94 -34.61
CA ILE A 81 -1.06 -14.51 -35.95
C ILE A 81 0.03 -15.58 -35.94
N ASP A 82 -0.39 -16.83 -35.89
CA ASP A 82 0.48 -17.97 -35.68
C ASP A 82 1.50 -18.20 -36.82
N VAL A 83 2.56 -18.94 -36.51
CA VAL A 83 3.57 -19.38 -37.48
C VAL A 83 3.02 -20.27 -38.58
N SER A 84 1.88 -20.94 -38.37
CA SER A 84 1.19 -21.70 -39.43
C SER A 84 0.57 -20.82 -40.53
N HIS A 85 0.49 -19.51 -40.32
CA HIS A 85 -0.03 -18.59 -41.33
C HIS A 85 0.86 -18.61 -42.59
N PRO A 86 0.29 -18.69 -43.82
CA PRO A 86 1.09 -18.83 -45.05
C PRO A 86 2.11 -17.72 -45.31
N PHE A 87 1.93 -16.56 -44.68
CA PHE A 87 2.79 -15.38 -44.80
C PHE A 87 3.49 -15.00 -43.50
N SER A 88 3.68 -15.93 -42.56
CA SER A 88 4.29 -15.64 -41.24
C SER A 88 5.67 -14.96 -41.36
N GLU A 89 6.53 -15.42 -42.28
CA GLU A 89 7.86 -14.81 -42.48
C GLU A 89 7.76 -13.36 -42.99
N VAL A 90 6.78 -13.07 -43.85
CA VAL A 90 6.48 -11.71 -44.31
C VAL A 90 6.00 -10.85 -43.15
N TYR A 91 5.18 -11.39 -42.26
CA TYR A 91 4.68 -10.63 -41.11
C TYR A 91 5.81 -10.29 -40.13
N GLN A 92 6.74 -11.24 -39.90
CA GLN A 92 7.97 -10.98 -39.14
C GLN A 92 8.91 -9.98 -39.84
N LEU A 93 8.94 -9.93 -41.17
CA LEU A 93 9.65 -8.89 -41.93
C LEU A 93 9.00 -7.51 -41.74
N LEU A 94 7.68 -7.46 -41.72
CA LEU A 94 6.90 -6.23 -41.51
C LEU A 94 6.92 -5.75 -40.05
N GLY A 95 7.40 -6.57 -39.12
CA GLY A 95 7.64 -6.19 -37.72
C GLY A 95 6.68 -6.81 -36.71
N GLN A 96 6.00 -7.91 -37.04
CA GLN A 96 5.25 -8.70 -36.07
C GLN A 96 6.15 -9.09 -34.90
N GLY A 97 5.67 -8.87 -33.67
CA GLY A 97 6.38 -9.27 -32.46
C GLY A 97 6.38 -10.79 -32.28
N ARG A 98 7.41 -11.34 -31.63
CA ARG A 98 7.38 -12.76 -31.24
C ARG A 98 6.50 -12.94 -30.00
N SER A 99 6.85 -12.25 -28.93
CA SER A 99 6.17 -12.29 -27.63
C SER A 99 6.05 -10.86 -27.10
N PRO A 100 5.03 -10.55 -26.27
CA PRO A 100 4.91 -9.23 -25.67
C PRO A 100 6.06 -8.92 -24.70
N VAL A 101 6.62 -7.72 -24.83
CA VAL A 101 7.59 -7.15 -23.88
C VAL A 101 6.88 -6.22 -22.90
N VAL A 102 7.57 -5.82 -21.82
CA VAL A 102 7.05 -4.90 -20.78
C VAL A 102 6.31 -3.71 -21.38
N GLN A 103 6.88 -3.06 -22.41
CA GLN A 103 6.27 -1.90 -23.05
C GLN A 103 4.90 -2.20 -23.69
N ASP A 104 4.68 -3.40 -24.23
CA ASP A 104 3.39 -3.76 -24.87
C ASP A 104 2.24 -3.80 -23.86
N TYR A 105 2.52 -4.24 -22.63
CA TYR A 105 1.58 -4.23 -21.51
C TYR A 105 1.28 -2.81 -21.04
N LEU A 106 2.30 -1.93 -21.01
CA LEU A 106 2.13 -0.53 -20.63
C LEU A 106 1.32 0.24 -21.67
N ASP A 107 1.68 0.11 -22.95
CA ASP A 107 0.91 0.67 -24.06
C ASP A 107 -0.57 0.25 -24.00
N PHE A 108 -0.85 -1.00 -23.59
CA PHE A 108 -2.23 -1.49 -23.49
C PHE A 108 -3.01 -0.77 -22.37
N LEU A 109 -2.39 -0.64 -21.21
CA LEU A 109 -3.01 0.04 -20.06
C LEU A 109 -3.16 1.54 -20.33
N GLU A 110 -2.22 2.16 -21.03
CA GLU A 110 -2.29 3.57 -21.45
C GLU A 110 -3.38 3.79 -22.49
N GLU A 111 -3.49 2.91 -23.49
CA GLU A 111 -4.57 2.93 -24.49
C GLU A 111 -5.95 2.80 -23.83
N LEU A 112 -6.10 1.87 -22.87
CA LEU A 112 -7.34 1.73 -22.09
C LEU A 112 -7.63 2.96 -21.24
N ALA A 113 -6.63 3.50 -20.54
CA ALA A 113 -6.81 4.69 -19.71
C ALA A 113 -7.24 5.90 -20.55
N ALA A 114 -6.65 6.08 -21.73
CA ALA A 114 -7.01 7.14 -22.67
C ALA A 114 -8.42 6.97 -23.23
N GLU A 115 -8.80 5.76 -23.65
CA GLU A 115 -10.12 5.45 -24.21
C GLU A 115 -11.25 5.72 -23.21
N TYR A 116 -11.07 5.32 -21.96
CA TYR A 116 -12.09 5.46 -20.93
C TYR A 116 -12.06 6.81 -20.21
N SER A 117 -10.94 7.56 -20.23
CA SER A 117 -10.84 8.92 -19.69
C SER A 117 -11.48 9.07 -18.28
N ASN A 118 -11.02 8.27 -17.31
CA ASN A 118 -11.54 8.18 -15.93
C ASN A 118 -12.97 7.63 -15.78
N THR A 119 -13.58 7.06 -16.83
CA THR A 119 -14.81 6.28 -16.70
C THR A 119 -14.49 4.82 -16.33
N PRO A 120 -15.39 4.14 -15.59
CA PRO A 120 -15.18 2.72 -15.24
C PRO A 120 -15.06 1.84 -16.48
N LEU A 121 -14.08 0.94 -16.48
CA LEU A 121 -13.90 -0.07 -17.51
C LEU A 121 -15.13 -0.98 -17.57
N ASN A 122 -15.50 -1.42 -18.77
CA ASN A 122 -16.49 -2.48 -18.93
C ASN A 122 -15.95 -3.82 -18.34
N ALA A 123 -16.84 -4.80 -18.14
CA ALA A 123 -16.46 -6.06 -17.49
C ALA A 123 -15.34 -6.83 -18.22
N ALA A 124 -15.31 -6.80 -19.55
CA ALA A 124 -14.28 -7.48 -20.33
C ALA A 124 -12.93 -6.76 -20.22
N ASP A 125 -12.91 -5.44 -20.45
CA ASP A 125 -11.69 -4.62 -20.39
C ASP A 125 -11.10 -4.57 -18.99
N LYS A 126 -11.94 -4.60 -17.94
CA LYS A 126 -11.49 -4.76 -16.56
C LYS A 126 -10.72 -6.07 -16.38
N ASN A 127 -11.27 -7.19 -16.85
CA ASN A 127 -10.62 -8.49 -16.70
C ASN A 127 -9.31 -8.56 -17.50
N TYR A 128 -9.27 -7.98 -18.71
CA TYR A 128 -8.05 -7.85 -19.48
C TYR A 128 -7.00 -6.99 -18.77
N ALA A 129 -7.40 -5.85 -18.18
CA ALA A 129 -6.49 -5.00 -17.41
C ALA A 129 -5.89 -5.76 -16.20
N ILE A 130 -6.71 -6.53 -15.48
CA ILE A 130 -6.23 -7.36 -14.36
C ILE A 130 -5.22 -8.40 -14.84
N GLU A 131 -5.51 -9.13 -15.91
CA GLU A 131 -4.59 -10.16 -16.43
C GLU A 131 -3.29 -9.54 -16.95
N VAL A 132 -3.38 -8.40 -17.65
CA VAL A 132 -2.20 -7.65 -18.13
C VAL A 132 -1.35 -7.16 -16.97
N ILE A 133 -1.94 -6.60 -15.91
CA ILE A 133 -1.19 -6.16 -14.71
C ILE A 133 -0.53 -7.36 -14.02
N SER A 134 -1.21 -8.52 -13.92
CA SER A 134 -0.64 -9.73 -13.32
C SER A 134 0.56 -10.27 -14.12
N ARG A 135 0.49 -10.23 -15.44
CA ARG A 135 1.61 -10.60 -16.32
C ARG A 135 2.77 -9.62 -16.21
N LEU A 136 2.46 -8.32 -16.11
CA LEU A 136 3.45 -7.27 -15.89
C LEU A 136 4.19 -7.46 -14.55
N GLU A 137 3.49 -7.78 -13.47
CA GLU A 137 4.10 -8.12 -12.17
C GLU A 137 5.03 -9.34 -12.28
N SER A 138 4.60 -10.36 -13.03
CA SER A 138 5.40 -11.57 -13.26
C SER A 138 6.67 -11.28 -14.06
N GLN A 139 6.58 -10.47 -15.12
CA GLN A 139 7.74 -10.08 -15.92
C GLN A 139 8.73 -9.22 -15.14
N GLN A 140 8.26 -8.24 -14.34
CA GLN A 140 9.15 -7.45 -13.50
C GLN A 140 9.92 -8.30 -12.49
N SER A 141 9.26 -9.32 -11.93
CA SER A 141 9.88 -10.25 -10.99
C SER A 141 11.02 -11.05 -11.62
N LEU A 142 10.93 -11.33 -12.93
CA LEU A 142 11.97 -12.02 -13.70
C LEU A 142 13.09 -11.08 -14.17
N GLU A 143 12.75 -9.90 -14.67
CA GLU A 143 13.71 -8.94 -15.24
C GLU A 143 14.42 -8.08 -14.18
N GLY A 144 13.89 -8.01 -12.96
CA GLY A 144 14.44 -7.24 -11.84
C GLY A 144 14.36 -5.72 -12.03
N ARG A 145 13.59 -5.23 -13.01
CA ARG A 145 13.41 -3.81 -13.29
C ARG A 145 11.99 -3.36 -12.93
N PRO A 146 11.83 -2.46 -11.94
CA PRO A 146 10.51 -1.95 -11.58
C PRO A 146 10.00 -1.01 -12.67
N VAL A 147 8.74 -1.18 -13.08
CA VAL A 147 8.06 -0.15 -13.88
C VAL A 147 7.60 0.95 -12.95
N LYS A 148 7.87 2.20 -13.35
CA LYS A 148 7.49 3.37 -12.58
C LYS A 148 6.19 3.96 -13.11
N ASN A 149 5.25 4.16 -12.21
CA ASN A 149 3.99 4.86 -12.42
C ASN A 149 3.13 4.37 -13.61
N PRO A 150 2.94 3.06 -13.82
CA PRO A 150 1.99 2.57 -14.81
C PRO A 150 0.56 2.95 -14.43
N PRO A 151 -0.39 3.04 -15.40
CA PRO A 151 -1.80 3.05 -15.08
C PRO A 151 -2.18 1.74 -14.37
N ILE A 152 -2.83 1.84 -13.22
CA ILE A 152 -3.31 0.70 -12.44
C ILE A 152 -4.79 0.82 -12.12
N LEU A 153 -5.42 -0.32 -11.87
CA LEU A 153 -6.85 -0.41 -11.64
C LEU A 153 -7.22 0.07 -10.24
N THR A 154 -8.25 0.91 -10.16
CA THR A 154 -8.81 1.47 -8.93
C THR A 154 -10.04 0.66 -8.49
N ALA A 155 -10.49 0.86 -7.25
CA ALA A 155 -11.69 0.22 -6.70
C ALA A 155 -12.96 0.57 -7.48
N ASN A 156 -12.99 1.73 -8.15
CA ASN A 156 -14.08 2.12 -9.06
C ASN A 156 -13.95 1.55 -10.49
N ASN A 157 -13.03 0.60 -10.71
CA ASN A 157 -12.71 0.03 -12.01
C ASN A 157 -12.22 1.05 -13.04
N THR A 158 -11.65 2.18 -12.60
CA THR A 158 -10.98 3.14 -13.48
C THR A 158 -9.48 2.85 -13.52
N LEU A 159 -8.77 3.34 -14.54
CA LEU A 159 -7.31 3.29 -14.59
C LEU A 159 -6.76 4.67 -14.22
N ALA A 160 -5.87 4.71 -13.22
CA ALA A 160 -5.18 5.91 -12.78
C ALA A 160 -3.67 5.64 -12.66
N PRO A 161 -2.81 6.66 -12.82
CA PRO A 161 -1.38 6.51 -12.56
C PRO A 161 -1.14 5.94 -11.16
N ALA A 162 -0.22 4.97 -11.01
CA ALA A 162 0.02 4.32 -9.72
C ALA A 162 0.30 5.31 -8.57
N CYS A 163 0.98 6.43 -8.84
CA CYS A 163 1.27 7.46 -7.85
C CYS A 163 0.06 8.29 -7.39
N GLN A 164 -1.12 8.07 -7.98
CA GLN A 164 -2.40 8.68 -7.59
C GLN A 164 -3.35 7.66 -6.94
N VAL A 165 -2.88 6.43 -6.74
CA VAL A 165 -3.65 5.34 -6.13
C VAL A 165 -3.04 4.94 -4.79
N LEU A 166 -3.91 4.76 -3.80
CA LEU A 166 -3.62 4.41 -2.42
C LEU A 166 -3.89 2.93 -2.19
N ILE A 167 -2.93 2.27 -1.55
CA ILE A 167 -3.05 0.91 -1.05
C ILE A 167 -3.98 0.95 0.18
N PRO A 168 -5.10 0.20 0.21
CA PRO A 168 -6.05 0.23 1.31
C PRO A 168 -5.59 -0.61 2.51
N ASP A 169 -4.41 -0.30 3.06
CA ASP A 169 -3.82 -0.96 4.23
C ASP A 169 -4.26 -0.36 5.58
N ALA A 170 -5.14 0.65 5.55
CA ALA A 170 -5.92 1.12 6.70
C ALA A 170 -7.43 0.96 6.41
N PRO A 171 -8.03 -0.23 6.65
CA PRO A 171 -9.42 -0.51 6.29
C PRO A 171 -10.43 0.47 6.88
N TRP A 172 -10.19 0.98 8.09
CA TRP A 172 -11.04 1.97 8.76
C TRP A 172 -11.01 3.37 8.12
N ARG A 173 -10.05 3.64 7.23
CA ARG A 173 -9.97 4.89 6.45
C ARG A 173 -10.58 4.76 5.06
N LYS A 174 -10.58 3.54 4.51
CA LYS A 174 -10.93 3.27 3.11
C LYS A 174 -12.27 3.88 2.68
N ASP A 175 -13.29 3.76 3.52
CA ASP A 175 -14.66 4.19 3.19
C ASP A 175 -14.83 5.71 3.08
N TYR A 176 -13.85 6.49 3.54
CA TYR A 176 -13.85 7.95 3.44
C TYR A 176 -13.08 8.48 2.22
N ILE A 177 -12.38 7.60 1.49
CA ILE A 177 -11.58 7.96 0.32
C ILE A 177 -12.39 7.71 -0.95
N ASP A 178 -12.22 8.55 -1.97
CA ASP A 178 -12.78 8.29 -3.29
C ASP A 178 -12.30 6.92 -3.82
N SER A 179 -13.24 6.08 -4.26
CA SER A 179 -12.94 4.78 -4.83
C SER A 179 -12.06 4.85 -6.10
N ASN A 180 -12.01 6.00 -6.78
CA ASN A 180 -11.07 6.27 -7.87
C ASN A 180 -9.61 6.40 -7.40
N GLN A 181 -9.38 6.58 -6.11
CA GLN A 181 -8.05 6.71 -5.53
C GLN A 181 -7.64 5.47 -4.74
N ILE A 182 -8.51 4.49 -4.58
CA ILE A 182 -8.20 3.26 -3.84
C ILE A 182 -7.80 2.16 -4.82
N LEU A 183 -6.75 1.40 -4.49
CA LEU A 183 -6.29 0.26 -5.29
C LEU A 183 -7.40 -0.80 -5.41
N HIS A 184 -7.59 -1.34 -6.61
CA HIS A 184 -8.50 -2.45 -6.84
C HIS A 184 -8.05 -3.72 -6.10
N GLN A 185 -8.99 -4.44 -5.48
CA GLN A 185 -8.71 -5.59 -4.61
C GLN A 185 -7.98 -6.78 -5.26
N GLN A 186 -8.08 -6.91 -6.59
CA GLN A 186 -7.40 -7.98 -7.34
C GLN A 186 -5.97 -7.62 -7.76
N ILE A 187 -5.51 -6.39 -7.48
CA ILE A 187 -4.15 -5.95 -7.78
C ILE A 187 -3.28 -6.14 -6.53
N SER A 188 -2.12 -6.75 -6.72
CA SER A 188 -1.13 -7.00 -5.66
C SER A 188 -0.67 -5.67 -5.02
N PRO A 189 -0.84 -5.49 -3.69
CA PRO A 189 -0.30 -4.32 -2.98
C PRO A 189 1.22 -4.19 -3.11
N LYS A 190 1.93 -5.33 -3.20
CA LYS A 190 3.38 -5.36 -3.36
C LYS A 190 3.79 -4.77 -4.71
N PHE A 191 3.12 -5.18 -5.78
CA PHE A 191 3.32 -4.61 -7.11
C PHE A 191 2.98 -3.12 -7.13
N ALA A 192 1.81 -2.73 -6.62
CA ALA A 192 1.38 -1.33 -6.59
C ALA A 192 2.39 -0.43 -5.88
N LYS A 193 2.94 -0.88 -4.73
CA LYS A 193 3.98 -0.15 -4.00
C LYS A 193 5.27 0.04 -4.81
N LEU A 194 5.74 -1.01 -5.50
CA LEU A 194 6.92 -0.92 -6.38
C LEU A 194 6.65 -0.03 -7.60
N ALA A 195 5.42 -0.03 -8.09
CA ALA A 195 4.93 0.79 -9.18
C ALA A 195 4.80 2.28 -8.80
N GLY A 196 4.75 2.61 -7.50
CA GLY A 196 4.74 3.98 -6.99
C GLY A 196 3.47 4.39 -6.23
N SER A 197 2.54 3.46 -6.00
CA SER A 197 1.39 3.68 -5.11
C SER A 197 1.82 3.85 -3.66
N LEU A 198 1.06 4.65 -2.93
CA LEU A 198 1.31 5.01 -1.55
C LEU A 198 0.42 4.21 -0.59
N SER A 199 0.87 4.04 0.65
CA SER A 199 0.15 3.40 1.73
C SER A 199 -0.84 4.37 2.37
N LEU A 200 -2.11 3.98 2.49
CA LEU A 200 -3.11 4.76 3.23
C LEU A 200 -2.76 4.84 4.72
N LEU A 201 -2.06 3.83 5.24
CA LEU A 201 -1.63 3.76 6.64
C LEU A 201 -0.37 4.60 6.92
N LYS A 202 0.61 4.60 6.01
CA LYS A 202 1.95 5.16 6.29
C LYS A 202 2.25 6.48 5.59
N ASP A 203 1.67 6.72 4.42
CA ASP A 203 2.02 7.85 3.56
C ASP A 203 0.99 9.00 3.62
N VAL A 204 -0.13 8.80 4.33
CA VAL A 204 -1.17 9.81 4.53
C VAL A 204 -0.96 10.52 5.86
N ILE A 205 -1.08 11.85 5.84
CA ILE A 205 -0.90 12.70 7.02
C ILE A 205 -2.27 13.11 7.53
N GLU A 206 -2.51 12.90 8.82
CA GLU A 206 -3.71 13.36 9.51
C GLU A 206 -3.47 14.76 10.09
N ARG A 207 -4.41 15.69 9.86
CA ARG A 207 -4.41 17.00 10.51
C ARG A 207 -5.75 17.22 11.21
N PRO A 208 -5.78 17.80 12.41
CA PRO A 208 -7.03 18.08 13.11
C PRO A 208 -7.91 19.06 12.32
N ALA A 209 -9.20 18.76 12.22
CA ALA A 209 -10.22 19.66 11.70
C ALA A 209 -11.10 20.21 12.83
N ALA A 210 -11.52 19.34 13.75
CA ALA A 210 -12.31 19.74 14.92
C ALA A 210 -12.06 18.79 16.10
N VAL A 211 -12.11 19.33 17.32
CA VAL A 211 -12.02 18.55 18.56
C VAL A 211 -13.07 19.06 19.54
N LYS A 212 -13.85 18.14 20.12
CA LYS A 212 -14.80 18.44 21.19
C LYS A 212 -14.43 17.63 22.41
N ASN A 213 -14.31 18.29 23.56
CA ASN A 213 -14.01 17.61 24.82
C ASN A 213 -15.16 16.70 25.24
N ALA A 214 -14.84 15.62 25.93
CA ALA A 214 -15.84 14.74 26.54
C ALA A 214 -16.20 15.21 27.96
N LEU A 215 -17.48 15.08 28.29
CA LEU A 215 -18.01 15.31 29.64
C LEU A 215 -18.10 14.01 30.46
N ASN A 216 -17.55 12.90 29.95
CA ASN A 216 -17.60 11.59 30.62
C ASN A 216 -16.65 11.59 31.83
N ALA A 217 -17.21 11.41 33.04
CA ALA A 217 -16.43 11.39 34.28
C ALA A 217 -15.35 10.31 34.30
N GLN A 218 -15.66 9.08 33.87
CA GLN A 218 -14.74 7.95 33.87
C GLN A 218 -13.54 8.17 32.94
N SER A 219 -13.79 8.64 31.71
CA SER A 219 -12.72 8.99 30.78
C SER A 219 -11.85 10.13 31.30
N ASN A 220 -12.45 11.11 31.98
CA ASN A 220 -11.71 12.20 32.63
C ASN A 220 -10.84 11.69 33.80
N ASP A 221 -11.32 10.71 34.58
CA ASP A 221 -10.54 10.11 35.66
C ASP A 221 -9.31 9.37 35.12
N TRP A 222 -9.49 8.56 34.07
CA TRP A 222 -8.39 7.86 33.42
C TRP A 222 -7.35 8.82 32.83
N CYS A 223 -7.79 9.85 32.09
CA CYS A 223 -6.88 10.85 31.57
C CYS A 223 -6.13 11.61 32.67
N ARG A 224 -6.77 11.86 33.83
CA ARG A 224 -6.11 12.47 34.99
C ARG A 224 -5.05 11.57 35.61
N GLU A 225 -5.29 10.27 35.68
CA GLU A 225 -4.29 9.30 36.15
C GLU A 225 -3.10 9.24 35.20
N TRP A 226 -3.35 9.09 33.89
CA TRP A 226 -2.28 9.08 32.90
C TRP A 226 -1.51 10.40 32.86
N GLN A 227 -2.17 11.55 33.05
CA GLN A 227 -1.48 12.82 33.17
C GLN A 227 -0.57 12.84 34.41
N LYS A 228 -0.98 12.29 35.56
CA LYS A 228 -0.09 12.21 36.73
C LYS A 228 1.16 11.38 36.43
N THR A 229 1.00 10.25 35.74
CA THR A 229 2.12 9.40 35.31
C THR A 229 2.98 10.11 34.25
N LEU A 230 2.35 10.77 33.28
CA LEU A 230 3.00 11.55 32.23
C LEU A 230 3.91 12.65 32.77
N ASN A 231 3.45 13.28 33.85
CA ASN A 231 4.14 14.39 34.49
C ASN A 231 5.20 13.94 35.52
N SER A 232 5.42 12.63 35.67
CA SER A 232 6.37 12.07 36.64
C SER A 232 7.79 11.95 36.06
N PRO A 233 8.84 12.18 36.88
CA PRO A 233 10.22 11.96 36.44
C PRO A 233 10.53 10.48 36.14
N GLU A 234 9.83 9.55 36.80
CA GLU A 234 9.98 8.12 36.57
C GLU A 234 9.54 7.71 35.17
N LEU A 235 8.48 8.31 34.61
CA LEU A 235 8.10 8.06 33.23
C LEU A 235 9.16 8.56 32.26
N ILE A 236 9.72 9.76 32.49
CA ILE A 236 10.80 10.29 31.65
C ILE A 236 12.00 9.34 31.64
N SER A 237 12.39 8.83 32.81
CA SER A 237 13.46 7.83 32.93
C SER A 237 13.09 6.52 32.22
N GLY A 238 11.86 6.03 32.43
CA GLY A 238 11.34 4.84 31.77
C GLY A 238 11.32 4.95 30.25
N LEU A 239 10.92 6.10 29.72
CA LEU A 239 10.91 6.37 28.28
C LEU A 239 12.33 6.39 27.69
N LYS A 240 13.28 7.06 28.36
CA LYS A 240 14.70 7.02 27.95
C LYS A 240 15.23 5.59 27.93
N ARG A 241 14.87 4.80 28.95
CA ARG A 241 15.24 3.39 29.05
C ARG A 241 14.65 2.54 27.93
N LEU A 242 13.39 2.77 27.55
CA LEU A 242 12.76 2.10 26.40
C LEU A 242 13.48 2.44 25.08
N ILE A 243 13.76 3.72 24.85
CA ILE A 243 14.48 4.16 23.65
C ILE A 243 15.88 3.55 23.60
N PHE A 244 16.60 3.59 24.72
CA PHE A 244 17.93 2.98 24.82
C PHE A 244 17.89 1.47 24.56
N HIS A 245 16.86 0.76 25.02
CA HIS A 245 16.72 -0.67 24.79
C HIS A 245 16.56 -1.01 23.30
N GLU A 246 15.85 -0.19 22.52
CA GLU A 246 15.65 -0.45 21.09
C GLU A 246 16.81 0.03 20.21
N TYR A 247 17.45 1.15 20.56
CA TYR A 247 18.42 1.83 19.69
C TYR A 247 19.87 1.78 20.18
N ASP A 248 20.13 1.18 21.35
CA ASP A 248 21.45 1.09 22.02
C ASP A 248 22.20 2.44 22.11
N SER A 249 21.43 3.54 22.18
CA SER A 249 21.93 4.90 22.21
C SER A 249 21.11 5.74 23.17
N GLU A 250 21.79 6.60 23.93
CA GLU A 250 21.10 7.51 24.84
C GLU A 250 20.41 8.61 24.01
N PRO A 251 19.08 8.79 24.12
CA PRO A 251 18.37 9.75 23.30
C PRO A 251 18.78 11.19 23.65
N ILE A 252 19.19 11.95 22.65
CA ILE A 252 19.37 13.41 22.75
C ILE A 252 18.02 14.06 22.44
N LEU A 253 17.00 13.73 23.25
CA LEU A 253 15.65 14.28 23.07
C LEU A 253 15.28 15.18 24.25
N ASP A 254 14.87 16.41 23.95
CA ASP A 254 14.21 17.27 24.94
C ASP A 254 12.76 16.79 25.12
N ILE A 255 12.58 15.80 26.00
CA ILE A 255 11.27 15.30 26.44
C ILE A 255 10.74 16.04 27.67
N VAL A 256 11.37 17.14 28.10
CA VAL A 256 10.92 17.86 29.30
C VAL A 256 9.53 18.45 29.12
N TRP A 257 9.13 18.74 27.87
CA TRP A 257 7.77 19.21 27.57
C TRP A 257 6.69 18.17 27.89
N ILE A 258 7.00 16.86 27.85
CA ILE A 258 6.05 15.79 28.20
C ILE A 258 5.57 15.96 29.63
N ALA A 259 6.49 16.37 30.53
CA ALA A 259 6.17 16.62 31.94
C ALA A 259 5.18 17.77 32.18
N LYS A 260 4.90 18.58 31.14
CA LYS A 260 3.98 19.71 31.17
C LYS A 260 2.73 19.46 30.32
N ALA A 261 2.66 18.32 29.65
CA ALA A 261 1.54 18.00 28.79
C ALA A 261 0.28 17.72 29.62
N GLN A 262 -0.88 17.93 28.99
CA GLN A 262 -2.17 17.53 29.54
C GLN A 262 -2.74 16.40 28.72
N VAL A 263 -3.56 15.57 29.35
CA VAL A 263 -4.31 14.51 28.66
C VAL A 263 -5.79 14.80 28.87
N LEU A 264 -6.53 15.01 27.79
CA LEU A 264 -7.96 15.32 27.82
C LEU A 264 -8.76 14.33 26.97
N PRO A 265 -9.87 13.80 27.49
CA PRO A 265 -10.75 12.98 26.69
C PRO A 265 -11.57 13.86 25.74
N ALA A 266 -11.73 13.41 24.50
CA ALA A 266 -12.56 14.02 23.48
C ALA A 266 -13.82 13.18 23.24
N SER A 267 -14.96 13.83 23.02
CA SER A 267 -16.20 13.18 22.56
C SER A 267 -16.22 13.04 21.04
N GLN A 268 -15.46 13.90 20.35
CA GLN A 268 -15.32 13.90 18.91
C GLN A 268 -13.94 14.43 18.55
N ILE A 269 -13.27 13.75 17.62
CA ILE A 269 -12.07 14.21 16.94
C ILE A 269 -12.35 14.02 15.46
N ASP A 270 -12.28 15.10 14.70
CA ASP A 270 -12.37 15.06 13.24
C ASP A 270 -11.00 15.41 12.67
N VAL A 271 -10.56 14.64 11.68
CA VAL A 271 -9.31 14.86 10.97
C VAL A 271 -9.54 15.03 9.48
N ASP A 272 -8.69 15.84 8.87
CA ASP A 272 -8.52 15.91 7.44
C ASP A 272 -7.32 15.05 7.05
N LEU A 273 -7.44 14.30 5.96
CA LEU A 273 -6.37 13.49 5.41
C LEU A 273 -5.69 14.22 4.26
N PHE A 274 -4.37 14.23 4.27
CA PHE A 274 -3.54 14.89 3.26
C PHE A 274 -2.60 13.91 2.57
N TRP A 275 -2.47 14.09 1.26
CA TRP A 275 -1.51 13.46 0.37
C TRP A 275 -0.24 14.34 0.25
N LYS A 276 0.91 13.75 -0.09
CA LYS A 276 2.13 14.47 -0.51
C LYS A 276 1.81 15.71 -1.36
N GLY A 277 2.30 16.87 -0.92
CA GLY A 277 2.05 18.16 -1.57
C GLY A 277 0.81 18.90 -1.08
N GLU A 278 0.27 18.54 0.10
CA GLU A 278 -0.87 19.19 0.76
C GLU A 278 -2.23 19.03 0.04
N THR A 279 -2.34 18.08 -0.88
CA THR A 279 -3.64 17.75 -1.49
C THR A 279 -4.51 17.04 -0.44
N LYS A 280 -5.64 17.65 -0.09
CA LYS A 280 -6.62 17.04 0.82
C LYS A 280 -7.37 15.93 0.09
N ILE A 281 -7.42 14.74 0.67
CA ILE A 281 -8.05 13.54 0.08
C ILE A 281 -9.34 13.13 0.79
N ALA A 282 -9.49 13.51 2.06
CA ALA A 282 -10.72 13.39 2.82
C ALA A 282 -10.79 14.50 3.85
N SER A 283 -12.00 14.89 4.24
CA SER A 283 -12.21 15.96 5.21
C SER A 283 -13.18 15.57 6.30
N ALA A 284 -12.93 16.06 7.51
CA ALA A 284 -13.77 15.88 8.69
C ALA A 284 -14.16 14.41 8.95
N ILE A 285 -13.18 13.51 8.85
CA ILE A 285 -13.40 12.08 9.11
C ILE A 285 -13.06 11.75 10.58
N PRO A 286 -13.65 10.71 11.18
CA PRO A 286 -13.41 10.38 12.59
C PRO A 286 -11.94 10.07 12.88
N GLY A 287 -11.32 10.78 13.81
CA GLY A 287 -9.99 10.52 14.35
C GLY A 287 -10.04 9.84 15.72
N THR A 288 -8.89 9.32 16.15
CA THR A 288 -8.75 8.61 17.44
C THR A 288 -7.92 9.39 18.45
N GLN A 289 -6.87 10.08 18.00
CA GLN A 289 -6.02 10.94 18.83
C GLN A 289 -5.58 12.18 18.08
N TYR A 290 -5.25 13.23 18.84
CA TYR A 290 -4.63 14.44 18.33
C TYR A 290 -3.76 15.08 19.40
N PHE A 291 -2.58 15.57 19.02
CA PHE A 291 -1.73 16.36 19.90
C PHE A 291 -1.73 17.83 19.48
N ASP A 292 -2.27 18.70 20.34
CA ASP A 292 -2.18 20.16 20.20
C ASP A 292 -0.78 20.59 20.64
N GLU A 293 0.11 20.79 19.67
CA GLU A 293 1.51 21.16 19.92
C GLU A 293 1.64 22.52 20.61
N PHE A 294 0.73 23.47 20.37
CA PHE A 294 0.78 24.80 20.95
C PHE A 294 0.39 24.78 22.43
N LYS A 295 -0.68 24.03 22.77
CA LYS A 295 -1.16 23.92 24.15
C LYS A 295 -0.52 22.77 24.92
N LYS A 296 0.23 21.89 24.25
CA LYS A 296 0.77 20.63 24.78
C LYS A 296 -0.34 19.73 25.35
N ILE A 297 -1.41 19.52 24.58
CA ILE A 297 -2.56 18.72 25.01
C ILE A 297 -2.71 17.48 24.11
N PHE A 298 -2.71 16.31 24.72
CA PHE A 298 -3.13 15.06 24.09
C PHE A 298 -4.65 14.93 24.20
N HIS A 299 -5.33 15.05 23.06
CA HIS A 299 -6.76 14.77 22.93
C HIS A 299 -6.95 13.32 22.50
N ILE A 300 -7.66 12.53 23.32
CA ILE A 300 -7.90 11.11 23.08
C ILE A 300 -9.40 10.84 22.97
N ILE A 301 -9.86 10.17 21.91
CA ILE A 301 -11.28 9.85 21.76
C ILE A 301 -11.77 8.99 22.93
N SER A 302 -12.92 9.35 23.50
CA SER A 302 -13.49 8.63 24.64
C SER A 302 -14.03 7.28 24.20
N SER A 303 -13.73 6.24 24.96
CA SER A 303 -14.21 4.88 24.76
C SER A 303 -14.70 4.30 26.09
N GLY A 304 -15.57 3.29 26.01
CA GLY A 304 -15.95 2.48 27.18
C GLY A 304 -14.82 1.58 27.68
N SER A 305 -13.73 1.46 26.92
CA SER A 305 -12.56 0.66 27.28
C SER A 305 -11.36 1.55 27.62
N ARG A 306 -10.88 1.44 28.86
CA ARG A 306 -9.64 2.10 29.32
C ARG A 306 -8.45 1.72 28.45
N TYR A 307 -8.36 0.43 28.11
CA TYR A 307 -7.26 -0.12 27.32
C TYR A 307 -7.19 0.51 25.92
N ILE A 308 -8.32 0.68 25.24
CA ILE A 308 -8.35 1.31 23.91
C ILE A 308 -7.86 2.76 23.97
N MET A 309 -8.34 3.53 24.96
CA MET A 309 -7.90 4.91 25.17
C MET A 309 -6.40 5.00 25.51
N LEU A 310 -5.88 4.04 26.29
CA LEU A 310 -4.47 3.94 26.61
C LEU A 310 -3.62 3.67 25.35
N CYS A 311 -4.07 2.78 24.46
CA CYS A 311 -3.40 2.53 23.18
C CYS A 311 -3.30 3.82 22.34
N TYR A 312 -4.38 4.59 22.23
CA TYR A 312 -4.37 5.87 21.51
C TYR A 312 -3.43 6.90 22.14
N LEU A 313 -3.34 6.94 23.48
CA LEU A 313 -2.38 7.80 24.17
C LEU A 313 -0.94 7.37 23.89
N ALA A 314 -0.63 6.08 23.99
CA ALA A 314 0.68 5.53 23.71
C ALA A 314 1.12 5.80 22.27
N GLU A 315 0.22 5.59 21.29
CA GLU A 315 0.44 5.93 19.88
C GLU A 315 0.70 7.43 19.71
N SER A 316 -0.10 8.28 20.36
CA SER A 316 0.05 9.73 20.25
C SER A 316 1.37 10.22 20.84
N ILE A 317 1.83 9.65 21.95
CA ILE A 317 3.13 9.97 22.56
C ILE A 317 4.26 9.47 21.65
N ASN A 318 4.17 8.24 21.16
CA ASN A 318 5.19 7.64 20.30
C ASN A 318 5.40 8.45 19.01
N ALA A 319 4.32 8.97 18.42
CA ALA A 319 4.37 9.83 17.25
C ALA A 319 5.17 11.14 17.49
N GLN A 320 5.25 11.62 18.74
CA GLN A 320 6.04 12.81 19.10
C GLN A 320 7.53 12.51 19.35
N LEU A 321 7.94 11.24 19.37
CA LEU A 321 9.35 10.85 19.57
C LEU A 321 10.17 10.92 18.26
N GLY A 322 9.51 11.06 17.11
CA GLY A 322 10.18 11.19 15.82
C GLY A 322 11.04 9.98 15.47
N GLU A 323 12.34 10.20 15.26
CA GLU A 323 13.30 9.14 14.94
C GLU A 323 13.50 8.12 16.08
N TYR A 324 13.09 8.46 17.30
CA TYR A 324 13.16 7.60 18.49
C TYR A 324 11.82 6.90 18.80
N ALA A 325 10.87 6.89 17.86
CA ALA A 325 9.61 6.19 18.02
C ALA A 325 9.84 4.68 18.22
N VAL A 326 9.39 4.15 19.35
CA VAL A 326 9.55 2.74 19.70
C VAL A 326 8.69 1.85 18.80
N GLN A 327 9.23 0.69 18.42
CA GLN A 327 8.54 -0.29 17.58
C GLN A 327 7.48 -1.05 18.37
N ASN A 328 7.78 -1.40 19.63
CA ASN A 328 6.84 -2.07 20.50
C ASN A 328 6.15 -1.08 21.45
N LEU A 329 4.87 -0.81 21.21
CA LEU A 329 4.07 0.08 22.05
C LEU A 329 3.62 -0.56 23.37
N LEU A 330 3.72 -1.89 23.53
CA LEU A 330 3.25 -2.57 24.74
C LEU A 330 3.98 -2.07 25.99
N PRO A 331 5.33 -2.03 26.06
CA PRO A 331 6.02 -1.48 27.22
C PRO A 331 5.65 -0.01 27.50
N LEU A 332 5.47 0.81 26.45
CA LEU A 332 5.08 2.22 26.60
C LEU A 332 3.67 2.33 27.22
N ALA A 333 2.70 1.60 26.71
CA ALA A 333 1.35 1.55 27.27
C ALA A 333 1.37 1.06 28.73
N SER A 334 2.15 0.02 29.03
CA SER A 334 2.24 -0.53 30.38
C SER A 334 2.82 0.45 31.39
N ILE A 335 3.87 1.22 31.05
CA ILE A 335 4.41 2.24 31.98
C ILE A 335 3.50 3.47 32.11
N LEU A 336 2.70 3.80 31.08
CA LEU A 336 1.71 4.88 31.14
C LEU A 336 0.55 4.55 32.09
N ASP A 337 0.18 3.28 32.20
CA ASP A 337 -0.89 2.80 33.08
C ASP A 337 -0.41 2.38 34.48
N ALA A 338 0.91 2.44 34.72
CA ALA A 338 1.51 2.12 36.00
C ALA A 338 1.52 3.33 36.96
N GLU A 339 1.61 3.04 38.26
CA GLU A 339 1.96 4.07 39.23
C GLU A 339 3.44 4.50 39.03
N PRO A 340 3.78 5.79 39.12
CA PRO A 340 5.12 6.31 38.85
C PRO A 340 6.27 5.52 39.48
N HIS A 341 6.16 5.19 40.77
CA HIS A 341 7.19 4.50 41.52
C HIS A 341 7.37 3.02 41.14
N HIS A 342 6.40 2.41 40.45
CA HIS A 342 6.45 1.03 39.99
C HIS A 342 7.05 0.88 38.58
N ILE A 343 7.20 1.97 37.81
CA ILE A 343 7.67 1.95 36.42
C ILE A 343 8.99 1.18 36.26
N ASN A 344 9.98 1.44 37.13
CA ASN A 344 11.29 0.80 37.01
C ASN A 344 11.21 -0.72 37.28
N GLY A 345 10.38 -1.14 38.25
CA GLY A 345 10.11 -2.54 38.54
C GLY A 345 9.45 -3.25 37.36
N LEU A 346 8.42 -2.63 36.78
CA LEU A 346 7.72 -3.14 35.61
C LEU A 346 8.65 -3.28 34.39
N LEU A 347 9.52 -2.31 34.14
CA LEU A 347 10.51 -2.41 33.06
C LEU A 347 11.52 -3.55 33.29
N ASN A 348 11.86 -3.89 34.54
CA ASN A 348 12.67 -5.06 34.86
C ASN A 348 11.92 -6.37 34.55
N GLU A 349 10.64 -6.45 34.90
CA GLU A 349 9.80 -7.62 34.60
C GLU A 349 9.64 -7.84 33.09
N LEU A 350 9.48 -6.75 32.33
CA LEU A 350 9.45 -6.74 30.87
C LEU A 350 10.82 -6.96 30.22
N ARG A 351 11.88 -7.17 31.01
CA ARG A 351 13.27 -7.42 30.56
C ARG A 351 13.84 -6.31 29.67
N ILE A 352 13.41 -5.08 29.88
CA ILE A 352 13.97 -3.90 29.20
C ILE A 352 15.37 -3.63 29.76
N ARG A 353 16.34 -3.33 28.91
CA ARG A 353 17.72 -3.06 29.34
C ARG A 353 17.78 -1.79 30.21
N SER A 354 18.57 -1.77 31.29
CA SER A 354 18.80 -0.56 32.10
C SER A 354 19.75 0.43 31.41
N LEU A 355 19.64 1.72 31.75
CA LEU A 355 20.56 2.74 31.28
C LEU A 355 21.98 2.54 31.87
N PRO A 356 23.05 2.91 31.15
CA PRO A 356 24.40 2.88 31.68
C PRO A 356 24.53 3.81 32.91
N GLY A 357 24.87 3.26 34.07
CA GLY A 357 24.99 4.01 35.33
C GLY A 357 23.84 3.80 36.33
N ASP A 358 22.72 3.20 35.92
CA ASP A 358 21.55 2.91 36.75
C ASP A 358 21.65 1.60 37.55
N LEU A 359 22.87 1.12 37.82
CA LEU A 359 23.11 -0.04 38.68
C LEU A 359 22.84 0.30 40.15
N SER A 360 21.57 0.50 40.50
CA SER A 360 21.12 0.34 41.88
C SER A 360 21.33 -1.13 42.27
N PRO A 361 21.96 -1.43 43.41
CA PRO A 361 22.31 -2.80 43.77
C PRO A 361 21.02 -3.63 43.88
N VAL A 362 20.96 -4.70 43.11
CA VAL A 362 19.99 -5.79 43.27
C VAL A 362 20.19 -6.33 44.69
N THR A 363 19.41 -5.83 45.64
CA THR A 363 19.25 -6.48 46.93
C THR A 363 18.35 -7.67 46.66
N ALA A 364 18.99 -8.82 46.39
CA ALA A 364 18.32 -10.10 46.43
C ALA A 364 17.77 -10.28 47.84
N ALA A 365 16.47 -10.04 48.02
CA ALA A 365 15.75 -10.46 49.21
C ALA A 365 15.68 -11.99 49.17
N ASN A 366 16.73 -12.64 49.67
CA ASN A 366 16.63 -14.00 50.16
C ASN A 366 15.76 -13.95 51.43
N SER A 367 14.45 -14.02 51.23
CA SER A 367 13.53 -14.34 52.32
C SER A 367 13.76 -15.80 52.71
N GLU A 368 14.52 -15.99 53.78
CA GLU A 368 14.51 -17.23 54.54
C GLU A 368 13.06 -17.60 54.88
N ILE A 369 12.62 -18.74 54.35
CA ILE A 369 11.34 -19.35 54.67
C ILE A 369 11.39 -19.77 56.14
N LYS A 370 10.74 -19.00 57.00
CA LYS A 370 10.25 -19.48 58.30
C LYS A 370 8.74 -19.43 58.31
N SER A 371 8.11 -20.58 58.07
CA SER A 371 6.69 -20.81 58.37
C SER A 371 6.45 -20.61 59.88
N PRO A 372 5.32 -20.00 60.29
CA PRO A 372 4.30 -20.79 60.96
C PRO A 372 2.86 -20.24 60.71
N PRO A 373 1.82 -20.63 61.47
CA PRO A 373 0.76 -21.53 61.05
C PRO A 373 -0.58 -20.83 60.71
N SER A 374 -1.45 -21.63 60.10
CA SER A 374 -2.86 -21.41 59.78
C SER A 374 -3.67 -20.49 60.71
N SER A 375 -4.39 -19.51 60.15
CA SER A 375 -5.79 -19.24 60.52
C SER A 375 -6.53 -18.38 59.47
N SER A 376 -7.81 -18.71 59.36
CA SER A 376 -8.94 -18.15 58.61
C SER A 376 -9.07 -16.62 58.53
N GLY A 377 -9.61 -16.13 57.40
CA GLY A 377 -10.38 -14.87 57.37
C GLY A 377 -10.39 -14.12 56.03
N ASP A 378 -11.54 -14.14 55.35
CA ASP A 378 -12.10 -13.17 54.40
C ASP A 378 -11.32 -12.73 53.14
N LYS A 379 -11.84 -13.17 51.99
CA LYS A 379 -11.50 -12.69 50.64
C LYS A 379 -12.30 -11.44 50.28
N LYS A 380 -11.63 -10.31 50.05
CA LYS A 380 -12.06 -9.25 49.12
C LYS A 380 -11.14 -9.29 47.90
N GLY A 381 -11.72 -9.29 46.71
CA GLY A 381 -11.04 -9.59 45.45
C GLY A 381 -10.20 -8.43 44.93
N ASP A 382 -8.90 -8.70 44.78
CA ASP A 382 -8.01 -7.99 43.86
C ASP A 382 -8.10 -8.63 42.48
N SER A 383 -8.53 -7.87 41.47
CA SER A 383 -8.45 -8.26 40.07
C SER A 383 -7.11 -7.82 39.48
N SER A 384 -6.06 -8.61 39.73
CA SER A 384 -4.82 -8.57 38.95
C SER A 384 -5.07 -9.29 37.62
N ILE A 385 -5.02 -8.55 36.51
CA ILE A 385 -5.16 -9.11 35.17
C ILE A 385 -3.80 -9.67 34.75
N TYR A 386 -3.76 -10.99 34.63
CA TYR A 386 -2.61 -11.78 34.18
C TYR A 386 -2.42 -11.59 32.68
N TRP A 387 -1.29 -11.01 32.26
CA TRP A 387 -0.93 -10.85 30.85
C TRP A 387 -0.19 -12.10 30.36
N GLY A 388 -0.94 -13.00 29.73
CA GLY A 388 -0.36 -14.07 28.91
C GLY A 388 0.14 -13.51 27.58
N ALA A 389 1.36 -13.86 27.22
CA ALA A 389 2.02 -13.45 25.98
C ALA A 389 1.21 -13.84 24.72
N PHE A 390 1.04 -12.89 23.80
CA PHE A 390 0.69 -13.09 22.40
C PHE A 390 1.65 -12.32 21.52
#